data_AF-A0A850WMS0-F1
#
_entry.id   AF-A0A850WMS0-F1
#
_cell.length_a   1.000
_cell.length_b   1.000
_cell.length_c   1.000
_cell.angle_alpha   90.00
_cell.angle_beta   90.00
_cell.angle_gamma   90.00
#
_symmetry.space_group_name_H-M   'P 1'
#
loop_
_entity.id
_entity.type
_entity.pdbx_description
1 polymer ?
#
loop_
_entity_poly.entity_id
_entity_poly.type
_entity_poly.pdbx_seq_one_letter_code
_entity_poly.pdbx_strand_id
1 'polypeptide(L)'
;TSCVICLEHVEEKLSYQTMVCPNCRQAWFHRGCIQQQAFHAGLLCFRCPQCNDREKFLPEMSSLGIQVPARQPAWEAGAGFTDMYQRHSRCDASLCLYAHGREQAEEEG
;
A
#
# COMPACT_ATOMS: atom_id res chain seq x y z
N THR A 1 19.00 8.10 -5.78
CA THR A 1 18.02 7.58 -4.80
C THR A 1 16.86 6.99 -5.56
N SER A 2 16.07 6.09 -4.97
CA SER A 2 14.92 5.44 -5.62
C SER A 2 13.61 5.87 -4.97
N CYS A 3 12.56 5.99 -5.77
CA CYS A 3 11.24 6.32 -5.27
C CYS A 3 10.69 5.12 -4.53
N VAL A 4 10.30 5.27 -3.27
CA VAL A 4 9.84 4.13 -2.46
C VAL A 4 8.48 3.58 -2.88
N ILE A 5 7.81 4.22 -3.87
CA ILE A 5 6.49 3.83 -4.38
C ILE A 5 6.64 3.04 -5.68
N CYS A 6 7.30 3.61 -6.71
CA CYS A 6 7.46 2.93 -8.01
C CYS A 6 8.80 2.19 -8.16
N LEU A 7 9.72 2.35 -7.21
CA LEU A 7 11.08 1.78 -7.21
C LEU A 7 11.99 2.29 -8.35
N GLU A 8 11.54 3.27 -9.13
CA GLU A 8 12.35 3.93 -10.16
C GLU A 8 13.23 5.05 -9.58
N HIS A 9 14.23 5.47 -10.36
CA HIS A 9 15.17 6.52 -9.96
C HIS A 9 14.45 7.86 -9.74
N VAL A 10 14.90 8.61 -8.73
CA VAL A 10 14.49 10.00 -8.46
C VAL A 10 15.74 10.86 -8.36
N GLU A 11 15.65 12.10 -8.87
CA GLU A 11 16.70 13.08 -8.67
C GLU A 11 16.87 13.38 -7.17
N GLU A 12 18.12 13.31 -6.67
CA GLU A 12 18.49 13.63 -5.28
C GLU A 12 18.52 15.14 -5.00
N LYS A 13 17.58 15.87 -5.59
CA LYS A 13 17.42 17.30 -5.43
C LYS A 13 15.96 17.59 -5.15
N LEU A 14 15.67 18.38 -4.13
CA LEU A 14 14.31 18.86 -3.88
C LEU A 14 13.88 19.76 -5.06
N SER A 15 12.77 19.39 -5.68
CA SER A 15 12.17 20.12 -6.80
C SER A 15 10.66 20.01 -6.71
N TYR A 16 9.94 20.66 -7.63
CA TYR A 16 8.51 20.42 -7.73
C TYR A 16 8.19 18.95 -8.04
N GLN A 17 9.07 18.23 -8.75
CA GLN A 17 8.85 16.86 -9.20
C GLN A 17 9.28 15.80 -8.16
N THR A 18 10.08 16.18 -7.18
CA THR A 18 10.74 15.26 -6.24
C THR A 18 10.54 15.72 -4.80
N MET A 19 10.09 14.81 -3.95
CA MET A 19 9.73 15.08 -2.57
C MET A 19 10.41 14.08 -1.64
N VAL A 20 10.63 14.48 -0.39
CA VAL A 20 11.16 13.62 0.67
C VAL A 20 10.21 13.66 1.87
N CYS A 21 10.11 12.54 2.61
CA CYS A 21 9.37 12.53 3.85
C CYS A 21 10.00 13.50 4.87
N PRO A 22 9.24 14.46 5.42
CA PRO A 22 9.78 15.45 6.35
C PRO A 22 10.20 14.84 7.70
N ASN A 23 9.58 13.73 8.10
CA ASN A 23 9.89 13.06 9.36
C ASN A 23 11.16 12.20 9.28
N CYS A 24 11.20 11.21 8.38
CA CYS A 24 12.34 10.28 8.32
C CYS A 24 13.49 10.74 7.42
N ARG A 25 13.24 11.65 6.47
CA ARG A 25 14.21 12.17 5.49
C ARG A 25 14.90 11.10 4.62
N GLN A 26 14.43 9.86 4.68
CA GLN A 26 14.97 8.71 3.93
C GLN A 26 14.06 8.28 2.78
N ALA A 27 12.75 8.53 2.89
CA ALA A 27 11.80 8.17 1.85
C ALA A 27 11.71 9.27 0.79
N TRP A 28 12.13 8.95 -0.43
CA TRP A 28 12.05 9.83 -1.59
C TRP A 28 10.89 9.42 -2.50
N PHE A 29 10.26 10.40 -3.14
CA PHE A 29 9.07 10.22 -3.96
C PHE A 29 9.11 11.08 -5.22
N HIS A 30 8.64 10.53 -6.34
CA HIS A 30 8.09 11.36 -7.39
C HIS A 30 6.80 12.02 -6.89
N ARG A 31 6.60 13.31 -7.20
CA ARG A 31 5.36 14.04 -6.85
C ARG A 31 4.12 13.30 -7.36
N GLY A 32 4.17 12.81 -8.60
CA GLY A 32 3.08 12.03 -9.20
C GLY A 32 2.76 10.76 -8.41
N CYS A 33 3.79 10.00 -8.02
CA CYS A 33 3.61 8.78 -7.24
C CYS A 33 2.97 9.05 -5.87
N ILE A 34 3.45 10.07 -5.14
CA ILE A 34 2.87 10.38 -3.83
C ILE A 34 1.46 10.97 -3.94
N GLN A 35 1.17 11.74 -5.00
CA GLN A 35 -0.18 12.23 -5.29
C GLN A 35 -1.15 11.09 -5.59
N GLN A 36 -0.71 10.10 -6.37
CA GLN A 36 -1.51 8.90 -6.65
C GLN A 36 -1.75 8.11 -5.35
N GLN A 37 -0.70 7.90 -4.55
CA GLN A 37 -0.83 7.22 -3.27
C GLN A 37 -1.81 7.94 -2.33
N ALA A 38 -1.73 9.27 -2.23
CA ALA A 38 -2.69 10.09 -1.46
C ALA A 38 -4.12 9.89 -1.94
N PHE A 39 -4.35 9.89 -3.26
CA PHE A 39 -5.66 9.67 -3.85
C PHE A 39 -6.24 8.29 -3.52
N HIS A 40 -5.41 7.23 -3.56
CA HIS A 40 -5.84 5.87 -3.23
C HIS A 40 -6.02 5.65 -1.73
N ALA A 41 -5.12 6.15 -0.90
CA ALA A 41 -5.16 5.92 0.55
C ALA A 41 -6.25 6.76 1.24
N GLY A 42 -6.56 7.95 0.71
CA GLY A 42 -7.45 8.89 1.36
C GLY A 42 -6.94 9.38 2.72
N LEU A 43 -7.72 10.22 3.39
CA LEU A 43 -7.30 10.89 4.63
C LEU A 43 -6.94 9.90 5.76
N LEU A 44 -7.64 8.77 5.83
CA LEU A 44 -7.51 7.80 6.93
C LEU A 44 -6.22 6.98 6.86
N CYS A 45 -5.76 6.67 5.65
CA CYS A 45 -4.65 5.75 5.42
C CYS A 45 -3.40 6.41 4.83
N PHE A 46 -3.44 7.69 4.45
CA PHE A 46 -2.28 8.38 3.91
C PHE A 46 -1.21 8.64 4.98
N ARG A 47 -0.06 7.97 4.83
CA ARG A 47 1.07 7.96 5.76
C ARG A 47 2.36 7.65 5.00
N CYS A 48 3.51 7.93 5.60
CA CYS A 48 4.80 7.61 4.97
C CYS A 48 4.97 6.08 4.82
N PRO A 49 5.26 5.55 3.62
CA PRO A 49 5.49 4.11 3.40
C PRO A 49 6.68 3.53 4.18
N GLN A 50 7.66 4.36 4.55
CA GLN A 50 8.89 3.91 5.21
C GLN A 50 8.80 3.97 6.73
N CYS A 51 8.46 5.14 7.29
CA CYS A 51 8.45 5.33 8.74
C CYS A 51 7.05 5.27 9.37
N ASN A 52 6.01 5.02 8.57
CA ASN A 52 4.62 4.93 9.00
C ASN A 52 4.06 6.18 9.71
N ASP A 53 4.80 7.30 9.70
CA ASP A 53 4.36 8.57 10.28
C ASP A 53 3.16 9.13 9.50
N ARG A 54 2.13 9.55 10.25
CA ARG A 54 0.97 10.26 9.73
C ARG A 54 0.91 11.70 10.21
N GLU A 55 1.27 11.93 11.48
CA GLU A 55 1.02 13.19 12.18
C GLU A 55 1.77 14.37 11.55
N LYS A 56 3.02 14.18 11.14
CA LYS A 56 3.79 15.21 10.42
C LYS A 56 3.64 15.05 8.92
N PHE A 57 3.63 13.80 8.45
CA PHE A 57 3.60 13.50 7.02
C PHE A 57 2.39 14.09 6.30
N LEU A 58 1.19 13.85 6.81
CA LEU A 58 -0.05 14.28 6.16
C LEU A 58 -0.17 15.81 6.01
N PRO A 59 -0.01 16.62 7.08
CA PRO A 59 -0.13 18.08 6.94
C PRO A 59 0.97 18.67 6.08
N GLU A 60 2.20 18.16 6.14
CA GLU A 60 3.30 18.67 5.30
C GLU A 60 3.15 18.30 3.83
N MET A 61 2.76 17.06 3.51
CA MET A 61 2.46 16.71 2.12
C MET A 61 1.31 17.58 1.57
N SER A 62 0.29 17.84 2.41
CA SER A 62 -0.83 18.71 2.04
C SER A 62 -0.40 20.15 1.79
N SER A 63 0.45 20.73 2.66
CA SER A 63 0.97 22.09 2.48
C SER A 63 1.86 22.23 1.25
N LEU A 64 2.55 21.15 0.85
CA LEU A 64 3.32 21.05 -0.39
C LEU A 64 2.44 20.77 -1.63
N GLY A 65 1.11 20.80 -1.48
CA GLY A 65 0.13 20.71 -2.55
C GLY A 65 -0.22 19.28 -3.00
N ILE A 66 0.01 18.28 -2.15
CA ILE A 66 -0.52 16.93 -2.36
C ILE A 66 -1.98 16.89 -1.88
N GLN A 67 -2.91 16.66 -2.80
CA GLN A 67 -4.33 16.61 -2.47
C GLN A 67 -4.71 15.24 -1.90
N VAL A 68 -5.30 15.22 -0.70
CA VAL A 68 -5.74 13.99 -0.03
C VAL A 68 -7.27 14.02 0.11
N PRO A 69 -8.02 13.13 -0.57
CA PRO A 69 -9.48 13.15 -0.51
C PRO A 69 -10.01 12.61 0.82
N ALA A 70 -11.07 13.23 1.33
CA ALA A 70 -11.82 12.77 2.51
C ALA A 70 -12.80 11.63 2.12
N ARG A 71 -12.25 10.46 1.81
CA ARG A 71 -13.00 9.24 1.51
C ARG A 71 -12.29 8.02 2.10
N GLN A 72 -13.02 6.90 2.16
CA GLN A 72 -12.40 5.60 2.44
C GLN A 72 -11.32 5.29 1.39
N PRO A 73 -10.27 4.54 1.76
CA PRO A 73 -9.27 4.11 0.81
C PRO A 73 -9.91 3.39 -0.38
N ALA A 74 -9.37 3.60 -1.58
CA ALA A 74 -9.91 3.04 -2.82
C ALA A 74 -10.00 1.50 -2.80
N TRP A 75 -9.16 0.84 -2.00
CA TRP A 75 -9.14 -0.60 -1.83
C TRP A 75 -10.28 -1.14 -0.95
N GLU A 76 -10.95 -0.30 -0.16
CA GLU A 76 -12.18 -0.68 0.58
C GLU A 76 -13.43 -0.61 -0.31
N ALA A 77 -13.38 0.17 -1.40
CA ALA A 77 -14.53 0.38 -2.29
C ALA A 77 -14.75 -0.76 -3.30
N GLY A 78 -13.85 -1.75 -3.39
CA GLY A 78 -13.92 -2.85 -4.36
C GLY A 78 -13.82 -4.23 -3.72
N ALA A 79 -14.27 -5.26 -4.45
CA ALA A 79 -14.09 -6.68 -4.10
C ALA A 79 -12.61 -7.16 -4.16
N GLY A 80 -11.64 -6.24 -4.18
CA GLY A 80 -10.22 -6.54 -4.41
C GLY A 80 -9.58 -7.40 -3.33
N PHE A 81 -10.18 -7.45 -2.15
CA PHE A 81 -9.74 -8.33 -1.06
C PHE A 81 -10.61 -9.57 -0.89
N THR A 82 -11.68 -9.75 -1.67
CA THR A 82 -12.55 -10.94 -1.55
C THR A 82 -11.76 -12.22 -1.77
N ASP A 83 -10.77 -12.20 -2.67
CA ASP A 83 -9.84 -13.31 -2.89
C ASP A 83 -8.89 -13.55 -1.71
N MET A 84 -8.45 -12.51 -1.00
CA MET A 84 -7.61 -12.68 0.21
C MET A 84 -8.35 -13.35 1.37
N TYR A 85 -9.69 -13.34 1.36
CA TYR A 85 -10.49 -14.10 2.33
C TYR A 85 -10.76 -15.54 1.90
N GLN A 86 -10.39 -15.93 0.67
CA GLN A 86 -10.47 -17.33 0.26
C GLN A 86 -9.37 -18.12 0.94
N ARG A 87 -9.77 -19.04 1.82
CA ARG A 87 -8.82 -20.04 2.32
C ARG A 87 -8.49 -20.99 1.18
N HIS A 88 -7.22 -21.33 1.09
CA HIS A 88 -6.76 -22.43 0.27
C HIS A 88 -7.53 -23.71 0.67
N SER A 89 -8.30 -24.24 -0.26
CA SER A 89 -9.22 -25.36 -0.01
C SER A 89 -8.76 -26.68 -0.64
N ARG A 90 -7.56 -26.70 -1.24
CA ARG A 90 -7.13 -27.80 -2.11
C ARG A 90 -5.73 -28.31 -1.75
N CYS A 91 -5.60 -29.49 -1.16
CA CYS A 91 -4.32 -30.06 -0.76
C CYS A 91 -3.26 -30.11 -1.89
N ASP A 92 -2.14 -29.40 -1.72
CA ASP A 92 -1.05 -29.34 -2.71
C ASP A 92 -0.02 -30.50 -2.60
N ALA A 93 -0.23 -31.47 -1.70
CA ALA A 93 0.64 -32.64 -1.60
C ALA A 93 0.59 -33.49 -2.87
N SER A 94 1.75 -34.07 -3.25
CA SER A 94 1.87 -34.97 -4.40
C SER A 94 1.02 -36.24 -4.26
N LEU A 95 0.81 -36.71 -3.03
CA LEU A 95 -0.15 -37.74 -2.66
C LEU A 95 -1.04 -37.21 -1.53
N CYS A 96 -2.33 -36.99 -1.82
CA CYS A 96 -3.30 -36.59 -0.82
C CYS A 96 -3.84 -37.84 -0.08
N LEU A 97 -3.76 -37.84 1.25
CA LEU A 97 -4.24 -38.94 2.10
C LEU A 97 -5.62 -38.68 2.71
N TYR A 98 -6.22 -37.51 2.42
CA TYR A 98 -7.52 -37.16 2.98
C TYR A 98 -8.63 -37.96 2.31
N ALA A 99 -9.47 -38.61 3.12
CA ALA A 99 -10.48 -39.57 2.64
C ALA A 99 -11.52 -38.92 1.71
N HIS A 100 -11.85 -37.64 1.93
CA HIS A 100 -12.82 -36.93 1.10
C HIS A 100 -12.21 -36.27 -0.14
N GLY A 101 -10.91 -36.49 -0.37
CA GLY A 101 -10.22 -36.04 -1.56
C GLY A 101 -9.64 -34.64 -1.43
N ARG A 102 -8.78 -34.30 -2.39
CA ARG A 102 -7.87 -33.16 -2.31
C ARG A 102 -8.50 -31.78 -2.51
N GLU A 103 -9.78 -31.68 -2.85
CA GLU A 103 -10.47 -30.40 -3.11
C GLU A 103 -11.27 -29.92 -1.88
N GLN A 104 -11.17 -30.64 -0.76
CA GLN A 104 -11.85 -30.32 0.48
C GLN A 104 -10.83 -29.99 1.57
N ALA A 105 -11.12 -28.92 2.32
CA ALA A 105 -10.43 -28.59 3.55
C ALA A 105 -11.11 -29.29 4.73
N GLU A 106 -10.33 -29.64 5.75
CA GLU A 106 -10.86 -30.12 7.03
C GLU A 106 -11.70 -29.00 7.69
N GLU A 107 -12.89 -29.33 8.19
CA GLU A 107 -13.83 -28.35 8.78
C GLU A 107 -13.40 -27.89 10.18
N GLU A 108 -12.62 -28.69 10.91
CA GLU A 108 -12.12 -28.40 12.25
C GLU A 108 -10.59 -28.32 12.24
N GLY A 109 -10.04 -27.29 12.89
CA GLY A 109 -8.60 -27.08 13.08
C GLY A 109 -8.29 -26.85 14.56
#